data_AF-A0A6N9LBK9-F1
#
_entry.id   AF-A0A6N9LBK9-F1
#
_cell.length_a   1.000
_cell.length_b   1.000
_cell.length_c   1.000
_cell.angle_alpha   90.00
_cell.angle_beta   90.00
_cell.angle_gamma   90.00
#
_symmetry.space_group_name_H-M   'P 1'
#
loop_
_entity.id
_entity.type
_entity.pdbx_description
1 polymer ?
#
loop_
_entity_poly.entity_id
_entity_poly.type
_entity_poly.pdbx_seq_one_letter_code
_entity_poly.pdbx_strand_id
1 'polypeptide(L)'
;MTDEEYKRILKQFHKFSDRHILAVETDMPYSDVLKVVALSDKIRKAGNELVGLMRKNYNQLMRTKRYRKLLFLYGNSKDKDKRKTYANQLNEMQKAYNITWECCRTSMIPIGKKYGVDAVFALTKAKDIWRGIEKCLYGNGNTIHFSRYGELPCIRAKQMNRGIPISVTDNKLHFKLGRMVFGTQINDRFQQDEVDAVLSYLAESDILDDRAVNTLIKDGYCIDTYRPCYATLVPRMIRGKYRVYLHLTIEGKAKPKYDRFGSPRHKYGKGIIGADIGTQTVAYTSDTEVGLKNLSERGNSIQTSERKEHLLYRAMDRSRRATNPQNYNDDGTVKKGRKTWKYSNHYKELKTKHSELCRINAINRQLAINEDANHLRSL
;
A
#
# COMPACT_ATOMS: atom_id res chain seq x y z
N MET A 1 1.70 29.15 28.22
CA MET A 1 0.73 28.30 27.49
C MET A 1 0.17 27.28 28.45
N THR A 2 -1.14 27.04 28.46
CA THR A 2 -1.75 26.01 29.32
C THR A 2 -1.48 24.60 28.76
N ASP A 3 -1.54 23.56 29.60
CA ASP A 3 -1.33 22.17 29.15
C ASP A 3 -2.38 21.72 28.11
N GLU A 4 -3.63 22.16 28.24
CA GLU A 4 -4.67 21.90 27.25
C GLU A 4 -4.40 22.58 25.91
N GLU A 5 -3.92 23.83 25.95
CA GLU A 5 -3.57 24.58 24.76
C GLU A 5 -2.36 23.96 24.06
N TYR A 6 -1.34 23.55 24.82
CA TYR A 6 -0.19 22.81 24.32
C TYR A 6 -0.62 21.53 23.60
N LYS A 7 -1.40 20.67 24.26
CA LYS A 7 -1.90 19.41 23.67
C LYS A 7 -2.73 19.65 22.41
N ARG A 8 -3.50 20.73 22.37
CA ARG A 8 -4.28 21.12 21.18
C ARG A 8 -3.36 21.50 20.02
N ILE A 9 -2.33 22.32 20.27
CA ILE A 9 -1.40 22.77 19.25
C ILE A 9 -0.51 21.62 18.77
N LEU A 10 0.00 20.78 19.68
CA LEU A 10 0.77 19.58 19.33
C LEU A 10 -0.05 18.63 18.45
N LYS A 11 -1.34 18.45 18.74
CA LYS A 11 -2.24 17.67 17.89
C LYS A 11 -2.45 18.31 16.51
N GLN A 12 -2.48 19.64 16.41
CA GLN A 12 -2.52 20.33 15.13
C GLN A 12 -1.20 20.14 14.38
N PHE A 13 -0.06 20.29 15.05
CA PHE A 13 1.26 20.02 14.50
C PHE A 13 1.31 18.63 13.86
N HIS A 14 0.98 17.58 14.61
CA HIS A 14 0.99 16.22 14.08
C HIS A 14 0.02 15.97 12.94
N LYS A 15 -1.02 16.80 12.80
CA LYS A 15 -1.99 16.69 11.70
C LYS A 15 -1.45 17.32 10.41
N PHE A 16 -0.68 18.39 10.52
CA PHE A 16 -0.14 19.15 9.39
C PHE A 16 1.27 18.72 8.99
N SER A 17 2.02 18.08 9.90
CA SER A 17 3.35 17.59 9.64
C SER A 17 3.40 16.61 8.47
N ASP A 18 4.43 16.75 7.64
CA ASP A 18 4.76 15.79 6.60
C ASP A 18 5.04 14.42 7.22
N ARG A 19 4.86 13.36 6.44
CA ARG A 19 5.19 12.01 6.87
C ARG A 19 5.80 11.24 5.72
N HIS A 20 6.80 10.45 6.05
CA HIS A 20 7.41 9.51 5.12
C HIS A 20 7.43 8.10 5.70
N ILE A 21 7.85 7.13 4.88
CA ILE A 21 7.91 5.73 5.27
C ILE A 21 9.34 5.24 5.11
N LEU A 22 9.93 4.78 6.21
CA LEU A 22 11.12 3.95 6.21
C LEU A 22 10.72 2.49 5.98
N ALA A 23 11.24 1.86 4.93
CA ALA A 23 11.02 0.45 4.63
C ALA A 23 12.32 -0.34 4.85
N VAL A 24 12.31 -1.26 5.82
CA VAL A 24 13.47 -2.08 6.23
C VAL A 24 13.04 -3.55 6.38
N GLU A 25 13.94 -4.49 6.09
CA GLU A 25 13.65 -5.91 6.29
C GLU A 25 13.71 -6.23 7.80
N THR A 26 12.87 -7.14 8.29
CA THR A 26 12.91 -7.57 9.69
C THR A 26 13.97 -8.64 9.91
N ASP A 27 14.56 -8.72 11.10
CA ASP A 27 15.48 -9.79 11.48
C ASP A 27 14.79 -11.10 11.95
N MET A 28 13.46 -11.19 11.79
CA MET A 28 12.67 -12.33 12.26
C MET A 28 13.21 -13.67 11.77
N PRO A 29 13.25 -14.71 12.62
CA PRO A 29 13.52 -16.06 12.17
C PRO A 29 12.43 -16.52 11.20
N TYR A 30 12.76 -17.44 10.30
CA TYR A 30 11.83 -17.84 9.23
C TYR A 30 10.53 -18.47 9.76
N SER A 31 10.58 -19.16 10.90
CA SER A 31 9.40 -19.69 11.60
C SER A 31 8.41 -18.57 11.99
N ASP A 32 8.93 -17.42 12.39
CA ASP A 32 8.16 -16.23 12.75
C ASP A 32 7.63 -15.50 11.53
N VAL A 33 8.41 -15.40 10.45
CA VAL A 33 7.93 -14.93 9.14
C VAL A 33 6.70 -15.70 8.67
N LEU A 34 6.67 -17.03 8.82
CA LEU A 34 5.51 -17.84 8.45
C LEU A 34 4.27 -17.54 9.31
N LYS A 35 4.45 -17.21 10.60
CA LYS A 35 3.34 -16.77 11.47
C LYS A 35 2.76 -15.42 11.00
N VAL A 36 3.61 -14.47 10.59
CA VAL A 36 3.18 -13.19 10.00
C VAL A 36 2.39 -13.41 8.72
N VAL A 37 2.87 -14.29 7.84
CA VAL A 37 2.18 -14.65 6.59
C VAL A 37 0.82 -15.28 6.88
N ALA A 38 0.73 -16.20 7.84
CA ALA A 38 -0.53 -16.82 8.24
C ALA A 38 -1.53 -15.79 8.80
N LEU A 39 -1.06 -14.84 9.62
CA LEU A 39 -1.89 -13.73 10.12
C LEU A 39 -2.38 -12.84 8.98
N SER A 40 -1.51 -12.50 8.04
CA SER A 40 -1.89 -11.71 6.85
C SER A 40 -2.96 -12.42 6.01
N ASP A 41 -2.85 -13.74 5.79
CA ASP A 41 -3.88 -14.52 5.09
C ASP A 41 -5.21 -14.58 5.86
N LYS A 42 -5.18 -14.64 7.20
CA LYS A 42 -6.40 -14.51 8.04
C LYS A 42 -7.06 -13.14 7.85
N ILE A 43 -6.28 -12.06 7.85
CA ILE A 43 -6.78 -10.70 7.57
C ILE A 43 -7.35 -10.59 6.16
N ARG A 44 -6.73 -11.25 5.17
CA ARG A 44 -7.24 -11.31 3.80
C ARG A 44 -8.60 -12.00 3.73
N LYS A 45 -8.76 -13.15 4.40
CA LYS A 45 -10.03 -13.90 4.47
C LYS A 45 -11.12 -13.09 5.16
N ALA A 46 -10.82 -12.51 6.33
CA ALA A 46 -11.73 -11.61 7.05
C ALA A 46 -12.16 -10.41 6.17
N GLY A 47 -11.18 -9.78 5.49
CA GLY A 47 -11.43 -8.69 4.58
C GLY A 47 -12.32 -9.09 3.39
N ASN A 48 -12.10 -10.26 2.79
CA ASN A 48 -12.92 -10.75 1.68
C ASN A 48 -14.36 -11.04 2.11
N GLU A 49 -14.58 -11.56 3.31
CA GLU A 49 -15.93 -11.75 3.84
C GLU A 49 -16.67 -10.42 4.00
N LEU A 50 -16.00 -9.41 4.57
CA LEU A 50 -16.55 -8.06 4.68
C LEU A 50 -16.78 -7.40 3.31
N VAL A 51 -15.85 -7.57 2.36
CA VAL A 51 -16.04 -7.11 0.97
C VAL A 51 -17.28 -7.74 0.36
N GLY A 52 -17.51 -9.04 0.57
CA GLY A 52 -18.70 -9.74 0.08
C GLY A 52 -19.99 -9.12 0.62
N LEU A 53 -20.03 -8.87 1.94
CA LEU A 53 -21.16 -8.22 2.61
C LEU A 53 -21.41 -6.81 2.07
N MET A 54 -20.38 -5.95 2.10
CA MET A 54 -20.51 -4.55 1.68
C MET A 54 -20.86 -4.43 0.19
N ARG A 55 -20.30 -5.30 -0.65
CA ARG A 55 -20.61 -5.34 -2.08
C ARG A 55 -22.05 -5.76 -2.35
N LYS A 56 -22.57 -6.76 -1.61
CA LYS A 56 -23.98 -7.18 -1.71
C LYS A 56 -24.91 -6.01 -1.38
N ASN A 57 -24.68 -5.35 -0.25
CA ASN A 57 -25.47 -4.22 0.21
C ASN A 57 -25.41 -3.04 -0.78
N TYR A 58 -24.22 -2.72 -1.28
CA TYR A 58 -24.02 -1.65 -2.26
C TYR A 58 -24.76 -1.94 -3.57
N ASN A 59 -24.65 -3.17 -4.09
CA ASN A 59 -25.36 -3.57 -5.31
C ASN A 59 -26.87 -3.50 -5.14
N GLN A 60 -27.41 -3.82 -3.96
CA GLN A 60 -28.83 -3.67 -3.66
C GLN A 60 -29.25 -2.19 -3.64
N LEU A 61 -28.47 -1.33 -2.99
CA LEU A 61 -28.70 0.12 -2.98
C LEU A 61 -28.75 0.69 -4.41
N MET A 62 -27.76 0.35 -5.25
CA MET A 62 -27.65 0.85 -6.62
C MET A 62 -28.77 0.37 -7.55
N ARG A 63 -29.38 -0.81 -7.29
CA ARG A 63 -30.54 -1.29 -8.05
C ARG A 63 -31.80 -0.46 -7.78
N THR A 64 -31.87 0.21 -6.64
CA THR A 64 -33.05 0.96 -6.21
C THR A 64 -33.34 2.15 -7.13
N LYS A 65 -34.53 2.17 -7.76
CA LYS A 65 -34.95 3.25 -8.68
C LYS A 65 -34.93 4.62 -7.99
N ARG A 66 -35.39 4.68 -6.74
CA ARG A 66 -35.38 5.90 -5.91
C ARG A 66 -33.96 6.44 -5.72
N TYR A 67 -33.00 5.59 -5.38
CA TYR A 67 -31.61 6.00 -5.15
C TYR A 67 -30.98 6.56 -6.43
N ARG A 68 -31.16 5.86 -7.57
CA ARG A 68 -30.69 6.33 -8.88
C ARG A 68 -31.31 7.67 -9.28
N LYS A 69 -32.61 7.86 -9.03
CA LYS A 69 -33.29 9.14 -9.28
C LYS A 69 -32.73 10.26 -8.39
N LEU A 70 -32.48 9.98 -7.11
CA LEU A 70 -31.89 10.96 -6.19
C LEU A 70 -30.46 11.35 -6.59
N LEU A 71 -29.64 10.39 -7.03
CA LEU A 71 -28.31 10.67 -7.57
C LEU A 71 -28.38 11.59 -8.80
N PHE A 72 -29.29 11.30 -9.73
CA PHE A 72 -29.51 12.14 -10.90
C PHE A 72 -29.94 13.56 -10.51
N LEU A 73 -30.87 13.71 -9.57
CA LEU A 73 -31.32 15.02 -9.08
C LEU A 73 -30.20 15.79 -8.36
N TYR A 74 -29.40 15.10 -7.53
CA TYR A 74 -28.26 15.68 -6.83
C TYR A 74 -27.17 16.18 -7.79
N GLY A 75 -26.90 15.43 -8.85
CA GLY A 75 -25.91 15.78 -9.88
C GLY A 75 -26.33 16.96 -10.75
N ASN A 76 -27.62 17.08 -11.08
CA ASN A 76 -28.15 18.12 -11.97
C ASN A 76 -28.64 19.39 -11.25
N SER A 77 -28.85 19.34 -9.93
CA SER A 77 -29.30 20.52 -9.19
C SER A 77 -28.17 21.53 -9.01
N LYS A 78 -28.37 22.77 -9.48
CA LYS A 78 -27.51 23.92 -9.18
C LYS A 78 -27.86 24.58 -7.85
N ASP A 79 -29.11 24.41 -7.40
CA ASP A 79 -29.64 24.93 -6.13
C ASP A 79 -29.01 24.20 -4.94
N LYS A 80 -28.37 24.96 -4.04
CA LYS A 80 -27.63 24.47 -2.88
C LYS A 80 -28.54 23.81 -1.84
N ASP A 81 -29.73 24.36 -1.62
CA ASP A 81 -30.65 23.86 -0.60
C ASP A 81 -31.33 22.57 -1.08
N LYS A 82 -31.69 22.50 -2.36
CA LYS A 82 -32.17 21.24 -2.97
C LYS A 82 -31.10 20.17 -2.94
N ARG A 83 -29.84 20.50 -3.27
CA ARG A 83 -28.71 19.56 -3.18
C ARG A 83 -28.52 19.03 -1.76
N LYS A 84 -28.60 19.89 -0.74
CA LYS A 84 -28.52 19.50 0.67
C LYS A 84 -29.63 18.53 1.04
N THR A 85 -30.87 18.82 0.62
CA THR A 85 -32.01 17.92 0.84
C THR A 85 -31.82 16.56 0.18
N TYR A 86 -31.37 16.52 -1.08
CA TYR A 86 -31.08 15.25 -1.77
C TYR A 86 -29.94 14.48 -1.11
N ALA A 87 -28.87 15.15 -0.68
CA ALA A 87 -27.75 14.53 0.03
C ALA A 87 -28.22 13.86 1.33
N ASN A 88 -29.09 14.53 2.10
CA ASN A 88 -29.68 13.95 3.31
C ASN A 88 -30.49 12.69 2.98
N GLN A 89 -31.34 12.72 1.95
CA GLN A 89 -32.09 11.53 1.53
C GLN A 89 -31.19 10.39 1.04
N LEU A 90 -30.12 10.70 0.30
CA LEU A 90 -29.12 9.71 -0.12
C LEU A 90 -28.44 9.07 1.10
N ASN A 91 -28.08 9.86 2.11
CA ASN A 91 -27.48 9.36 3.35
C ASN A 91 -28.43 8.45 4.15
N GLU A 92 -29.72 8.81 4.23
CA GLU A 92 -30.72 7.95 4.88
C GLU A 92 -30.91 6.63 4.13
N MET A 93 -30.90 6.65 2.80
CA MET A 93 -30.91 5.42 2.02
C MET A 93 -29.63 4.59 2.23
N GLN A 94 -28.46 5.21 2.28
CA GLN A 94 -27.22 4.49 2.59
C GLN A 94 -27.28 3.80 3.96
N LYS A 95 -27.81 4.47 4.99
CA LYS A 95 -28.04 3.88 6.31
C LYS A 95 -29.00 2.69 6.25
N ALA A 96 -30.15 2.83 5.57
CA ALA A 96 -31.14 1.77 5.43
C ALA A 96 -30.60 0.51 4.74
N TYR A 97 -29.62 0.66 3.85
CA TYR A 97 -28.94 -0.45 3.17
C TYR A 97 -27.64 -0.89 3.87
N ASN A 98 -27.38 -0.42 5.10
CA ASN A 98 -26.17 -0.73 5.87
C ASN A 98 -24.86 -0.36 5.17
N ILE A 99 -24.87 0.73 4.39
CA ILE A 99 -23.71 1.31 3.70
C ILE A 99 -23.22 2.53 4.49
N THR A 100 -22.65 2.27 5.66
CA THR A 100 -21.99 3.31 6.46
C THR A 100 -20.66 2.80 7.01
N TRP A 101 -19.78 3.73 7.41
CA TRP A 101 -18.57 3.38 8.13
C TRP A 101 -18.90 2.55 9.38
N GLU A 102 -19.95 2.93 10.11
CA GLU A 102 -20.34 2.24 11.34
C GLU A 102 -20.77 0.80 11.07
N CYS A 103 -21.58 0.55 10.04
CA CYS A 103 -21.93 -0.81 9.61
C CYS A 103 -20.70 -1.63 9.22
N CYS A 104 -19.74 -1.03 8.50
CA CYS A 104 -18.48 -1.68 8.13
C CYS A 104 -17.66 -2.06 9.37
N ARG A 105 -17.58 -1.14 10.33
CA ARG A 105 -16.86 -1.31 11.61
C ARG A 105 -17.48 -2.42 12.45
N THR A 106 -18.80 -2.36 12.69
CA THR A 106 -19.52 -3.32 13.54
C THR A 106 -19.55 -4.72 12.92
N SER A 107 -19.72 -4.83 11.60
CA SER A 107 -19.69 -6.11 10.88
C SER A 107 -18.31 -6.76 10.94
N MET A 108 -17.23 -5.97 10.96
CA MET A 108 -15.87 -6.52 11.01
C MET A 108 -15.53 -7.15 12.36
N ILE A 109 -16.14 -6.73 13.47
CA ILE A 109 -15.84 -7.24 14.81
C ILE A 109 -16.07 -8.77 14.91
N PRO A 110 -17.27 -9.30 14.61
CA PRO A 110 -17.51 -10.74 14.65
C PRO A 110 -16.70 -11.49 13.57
N ILE A 111 -16.50 -10.90 12.39
CA ILE A 111 -15.68 -11.49 11.32
C ILE A 111 -14.21 -11.64 11.78
N GLY A 112 -13.64 -10.60 12.41
CA GLY A 112 -12.29 -10.64 12.95
C GLY A 112 -12.12 -11.76 13.98
N LYS A 113 -13.07 -11.87 14.91
CA LYS A 113 -13.11 -12.96 15.90
C LYS A 113 -13.16 -14.34 15.25
N LYS A 114 -14.03 -14.53 14.24
CA LYS A 114 -14.16 -15.79 13.48
C LYS A 114 -12.82 -16.25 12.87
N TYR A 115 -12.00 -15.33 12.39
CA TYR A 115 -10.69 -15.67 11.80
C TYR A 115 -9.51 -15.59 12.79
N GLY A 116 -9.76 -15.27 14.06
CA GLY A 116 -8.71 -15.07 15.07
C GLY A 116 -7.78 -13.90 14.75
N VAL A 117 -8.34 -12.80 14.23
CA VAL A 117 -7.63 -11.56 13.93
C VAL A 117 -7.89 -10.54 15.04
N ASP A 118 -6.82 -9.98 15.59
CA ASP A 118 -6.93 -8.92 16.60
C ASP A 118 -7.73 -7.71 16.08
N ALA A 119 -8.49 -7.08 16.99
CA ALA A 119 -9.38 -5.97 16.65
C ALA A 119 -8.64 -4.79 15.99
N VAL A 120 -7.39 -4.51 16.38
CA VAL A 120 -6.57 -3.44 15.79
C VAL A 120 -6.39 -3.65 14.29
N PHE A 121 -6.07 -4.87 13.88
CA PHE A 121 -5.82 -5.21 12.47
C PHE A 121 -7.13 -5.39 11.70
N ALA A 122 -8.14 -6.02 12.30
CA ALA A 122 -9.46 -6.20 11.69
C ALA A 122 -10.09 -4.84 11.37
N LEU A 123 -10.16 -3.92 12.33
CA LEU A 123 -10.75 -2.59 12.13
C LEU A 123 -9.91 -1.73 11.17
N THR A 124 -8.60 -1.92 11.13
CA THR A 124 -7.74 -1.29 10.12
C THR A 124 -8.08 -1.75 8.72
N LYS A 125 -8.26 -3.06 8.52
CA LYS A 125 -8.69 -3.63 7.24
C LYS A 125 -10.11 -3.19 6.86
N ALA A 126 -11.03 -3.05 7.81
CA ALA A 126 -12.36 -2.50 7.57
C ALA A 126 -12.30 -1.05 7.06
N LYS A 127 -11.41 -0.21 7.61
CA LYS A 127 -11.21 1.16 7.12
C LYS A 127 -10.72 1.18 5.66
N ASP A 128 -9.81 0.28 5.29
CA ASP A 128 -9.35 0.18 3.89
C ASP A 128 -10.49 -0.24 2.94
N ILE A 129 -11.37 -1.15 3.39
CA ILE A 129 -12.56 -1.57 2.62
C ILE A 129 -13.59 -0.43 2.52
N TRP A 130 -13.83 0.29 3.62
CA TRP A 130 -14.72 1.45 3.64
C TRP A 130 -14.24 2.54 2.68
N ARG A 131 -12.93 2.84 2.62
CA ARG A 131 -12.37 3.75 1.61
C ARG A 131 -12.67 3.29 0.18
N GLY A 132 -12.69 1.98 -0.07
CA GLY A 132 -13.13 1.43 -1.36
C GLY A 132 -14.61 1.69 -1.64
N ILE A 133 -15.47 1.54 -0.63
CA ILE A 133 -16.89 1.88 -0.72
C ILE A 133 -17.12 3.38 -0.92
N GLU A 134 -16.41 4.25 -0.20
CA GLU A 134 -16.46 5.71 -0.38
C GLU A 134 -16.11 6.09 -1.82
N LYS A 135 -15.10 5.46 -2.42
CA LYS A 135 -14.78 5.68 -3.84
C LYS A 135 -15.91 5.26 -4.77
N CYS A 136 -16.67 4.21 -4.42
CA CYS A 136 -17.83 3.80 -5.20
C CYS A 136 -19.04 4.74 -5.03
N LEU A 137 -19.21 5.31 -3.84
CA LEU A 137 -20.33 6.22 -3.54
C LEU A 137 -20.09 7.65 -4.06
N TYR A 138 -18.86 8.13 -3.94
CA TYR A 138 -18.53 9.56 -4.07
C TYR A 138 -17.44 9.86 -5.09
N GLY A 139 -16.82 8.82 -5.65
CA GLY A 139 -15.73 8.96 -6.61
C GLY A 139 -16.03 8.27 -7.94
N ASN A 140 -14.96 7.84 -8.60
CA ASN A 140 -14.99 7.13 -9.88
C ASN A 140 -14.96 5.60 -9.71
N GLY A 141 -15.28 5.08 -8.52
CA GLY A 141 -15.27 3.65 -8.24
C GLY A 141 -16.51 2.94 -8.77
N ASN A 142 -16.33 1.81 -9.46
CA ASN A 142 -17.45 1.00 -9.96
C ASN A 142 -17.81 -0.15 -9.01
N THR A 143 -16.80 -0.82 -8.44
CA THR A 143 -16.99 -1.97 -7.55
C THR A 143 -15.77 -2.15 -6.64
N ILE A 144 -15.99 -2.74 -5.48
CA ILE A 144 -14.91 -3.29 -4.65
C ILE A 144 -14.60 -4.73 -5.08
N HIS A 145 -13.31 -5.11 -4.99
CA HIS A 145 -12.80 -6.41 -5.43
C HIS A 145 -12.29 -7.23 -4.24
N PHE A 146 -12.40 -8.56 -4.36
CA PHE A 146 -11.78 -9.50 -3.42
C PHE A 146 -10.27 -9.56 -3.65
N SER A 147 -9.49 -9.67 -2.57
CA SER A 147 -8.06 -9.97 -2.64
C SER A 147 -7.85 -11.44 -3.00
N ARG A 148 -7.02 -11.72 -4.01
CA ARG A 148 -6.79 -13.08 -4.49
C ARG A 148 -5.98 -13.90 -3.48
N TYR A 149 -6.05 -15.22 -3.58
CA TYR A 149 -5.18 -16.08 -2.76
C TYR A 149 -3.71 -15.79 -3.07
N GLY A 150 -2.89 -15.64 -2.01
CA GLY A 150 -1.47 -15.26 -2.12
C GLY A 150 -1.22 -13.74 -2.20
N GLU A 151 -2.24 -12.91 -2.44
CA GLU A 151 -2.14 -11.46 -2.30
C GLU A 151 -2.30 -11.06 -0.84
N LEU A 152 -1.19 -11.13 -0.11
CA LEU A 152 -1.14 -10.90 1.33
C LEU A 152 -1.27 -9.40 1.65
N PRO A 153 -2.31 -8.96 2.39
CA PRO A 153 -2.41 -7.58 2.83
C PRO A 153 -1.33 -7.25 3.88
N CYS A 154 -0.92 -5.98 3.92
CA CYS A 154 -0.08 -5.51 5.01
C CYS A 154 -0.81 -5.59 6.37
N ILE A 155 -0.06 -5.90 7.42
CA ILE A 155 -0.55 -5.89 8.81
C ILE A 155 -0.19 -4.53 9.39
N ARG A 156 -1.15 -3.60 9.33
CA ARG A 156 -0.95 -2.20 9.71
C ARG A 156 -1.49 -1.94 11.12
N ALA A 157 -0.62 -1.47 12.01
CA ALA A 157 -1.05 -0.76 13.22
C ALA A 157 -1.42 0.69 12.87
N LYS A 158 -2.26 1.34 13.69
CA LYS A 158 -2.60 2.78 13.52
C LYS A 158 -2.06 3.67 14.63
N GLN A 159 -1.33 3.08 15.57
CA GLN A 159 -0.79 3.73 16.75
C GLN A 159 0.57 3.11 17.06
N MET A 160 1.47 3.92 17.60
CA MET A 160 2.81 3.51 17.99
C MET A 160 2.84 2.43 19.07
N ASN A 161 1.83 2.37 19.94
CA ASN A 161 1.81 1.51 21.13
C ASN A 161 0.78 0.36 21.07
N ARG A 162 0.08 0.17 19.94
CA ARG A 162 -0.95 -0.88 19.80
C ARG A 162 -0.75 -1.73 18.56
N GLY A 163 -0.93 -3.05 18.71
CA GLY A 163 -0.79 -4.03 17.63
C GLY A 163 0.66 -4.36 17.31
N ILE A 164 1.44 -3.35 16.93
CA ILE A 164 2.90 -3.47 16.71
C ILE A 164 3.61 -2.36 17.50
N PRO A 165 3.71 -2.49 18.83
CA PRO A 165 4.37 -1.47 19.64
C PRO A 165 5.86 -1.37 19.32
N ILE A 166 6.39 -0.16 19.43
CA ILE A 166 7.79 0.19 19.23
C ILE A 166 8.45 0.36 20.61
N SER A 167 9.63 -0.21 20.80
CA SER A 167 10.44 -0.07 22.00
C SER A 167 11.90 0.12 21.63
N VAL A 168 12.68 0.73 22.53
CA VAL A 168 14.12 0.85 22.38
C VAL A 168 14.80 -0.09 23.38
N THR A 169 15.77 -0.88 22.91
CA THR A 169 16.62 -1.72 23.76
C THR A 169 18.02 -1.73 23.13
N ASP A 170 19.06 -1.57 23.94
CA ASP A 170 20.46 -1.50 23.48
C ASP A 170 20.68 -0.52 22.31
N ASN A 171 20.04 0.66 22.40
CA ASN A 171 20.05 1.70 21.37
C ASN A 171 19.57 1.21 19.98
N LYS A 172 18.67 0.23 19.95
CA LYS A 172 18.07 -0.32 18.72
C LYS A 172 16.55 -0.34 18.82
N LEU A 173 15.90 -0.18 17.68
CA LEU A 173 14.46 -0.29 17.56
C LEU A 173 14.03 -1.75 17.59
N HIS A 174 13.19 -2.09 18.56
CA HIS A 174 12.52 -3.36 18.67
C HIS A 174 11.01 -3.19 18.49
N PHE A 175 10.40 -4.23 17.95
CA PHE A 175 8.98 -4.29 17.66
C PHE A 175 8.41 -5.59 18.22
N LYS A 176 7.13 -5.55 18.59
CA LYS A 176 6.44 -6.72 19.10
C LYS A 176 5.21 -7.03 18.27
N LEU A 177 4.95 -8.31 17.98
CA LEU A 177 3.69 -8.77 17.41
C LEU A 177 3.22 -9.99 18.21
N GLY A 178 2.20 -9.81 19.05
CA GLY A 178 1.76 -10.84 19.99
C GLY A 178 2.89 -11.19 20.95
N ARG A 179 3.45 -12.40 20.85
CA ARG A 179 4.60 -12.86 21.65
C ARG A 179 5.96 -12.71 20.95
N MET A 180 5.96 -12.36 19.66
CA MET A 180 7.18 -12.24 18.87
C MET A 180 7.83 -10.88 19.13
N VAL A 181 9.13 -10.86 19.40
CA VAL A 181 9.95 -9.65 19.48
C VAL A 181 10.99 -9.74 18.37
N PHE A 182 11.16 -8.65 17.63
CA PHE A 182 12.04 -8.61 16.45
C PHE A 182 12.57 -7.19 16.24
N GLY A 183 13.70 -7.07 15.57
CA GLY A 183 14.30 -5.83 15.13
C GLY A 183 14.29 -5.68 13.61
N THR A 184 15.20 -4.84 13.12
CA THR A 184 15.31 -4.47 11.71
C THR A 184 16.72 -4.72 11.19
N GLN A 185 16.82 -5.23 9.96
CA GLN A 185 18.06 -5.38 9.22
C GLN A 185 18.36 -4.08 8.47
N ILE A 186 19.30 -3.31 9.02
CA ILE A 186 19.78 -2.06 8.42
C ILE A 186 20.88 -2.40 7.42
N ASN A 187 20.69 -2.03 6.15
CA ASN A 187 21.55 -2.43 5.05
C ASN A 187 22.30 -1.26 4.40
N ASP A 188 21.87 -0.02 4.62
CA ASP A 188 22.49 1.15 4.03
C ASP A 188 22.51 2.35 4.99
N ARG A 189 23.34 3.34 4.65
CA ARG A 189 23.52 4.57 5.43
C ARG A 189 22.21 5.36 5.59
N PHE A 190 21.38 5.40 4.57
CA PHE A 190 20.11 6.13 4.63
C PHE A 190 19.18 5.50 5.68
N GLN A 191 19.08 4.17 5.71
CA GLN A 191 18.31 3.47 6.73
C GLN A 191 18.88 3.70 8.13
N GLN A 192 20.21 3.75 8.27
CA GLN A 192 20.86 4.06 9.54
C GLN A 192 20.52 5.49 10.01
N ASP A 193 20.71 6.49 9.15
CA ASP A 193 20.43 7.91 9.45
C ASP A 193 18.95 8.13 9.87
N GLU A 194 18.02 7.40 9.25
CA GLU A 194 16.59 7.43 9.62
C GLU A 194 16.32 6.77 10.97
N VAL A 195 16.93 5.62 11.25
CA VAL A 195 16.78 4.94 12.55
C VAL A 195 17.38 5.77 13.66
N ASP A 196 18.56 6.35 13.44
CA ASP A 196 19.22 7.22 14.41
C ASP A 196 18.36 8.44 14.73
N ALA A 197 17.73 9.06 13.72
CA ALA A 197 16.80 10.17 13.95
C ALA A 197 15.57 9.78 14.77
N VAL A 198 15.02 8.58 14.52
CA VAL A 198 13.91 8.04 15.34
C VAL A 198 14.38 7.75 16.77
N LEU A 199 15.57 7.20 16.97
CA LEU A 199 16.14 6.95 18.29
C LEU A 199 16.38 8.24 19.06
N SER A 200 16.93 9.28 18.40
CA SER A 200 17.07 10.62 18.98
C SER A 200 15.72 11.19 19.41
N TYR A 201 14.67 11.04 18.58
CA TYR A 201 13.33 11.46 18.98
C TYR A 201 12.82 10.72 20.22
N LEU A 202 12.99 9.40 20.26
CA LEU A 202 12.50 8.59 21.38
C LEU A 202 13.26 8.85 22.69
N ALA A 203 14.52 9.32 22.62
CA ALA A 203 15.31 9.70 23.78
C ALA A 203 14.88 11.07 24.36
N GLU A 204 14.47 12.02 23.51
CA GLU A 204 14.24 13.42 23.87
C GLU A 204 12.89 13.95 23.35
N SER A 205 11.83 13.14 23.46
CA SER A 205 10.53 13.43 22.82
C SER A 205 9.92 14.75 23.28
N ASP A 206 9.99 15.04 24.58
CA ASP A 206 9.38 16.24 25.17
C ASP A 206 10.05 17.51 24.65
N ILE A 207 11.38 17.51 24.55
CA ILE A 207 12.17 18.64 24.05
C ILE A 207 11.86 18.92 22.58
N LEU A 208 11.76 17.87 21.76
CA LEU A 208 11.46 18.01 20.34
C LEU A 208 10.00 18.41 20.08
N ASP A 209 9.05 17.87 20.83
CA ASP A 209 7.64 18.25 20.75
C ASP A 209 7.45 19.72 21.17
N ASP A 210 8.14 20.18 22.22
CA ASP A 210 8.14 21.60 22.63
C ASP A 210 8.73 22.51 21.56
N ARG A 211 9.87 22.13 20.98
CA ARG A 211 10.46 22.86 19.85
C ARG A 211 9.51 22.92 18.67
N ALA A 212 8.86 21.80 18.33
CA ALA A 212 7.90 21.71 17.24
C ALA A 212 6.69 22.63 17.44
N VAL A 213 6.12 22.63 18.64
CA VAL A 213 5.00 23.52 19.01
C VAL A 213 5.43 24.98 18.94
N ASN A 214 6.57 25.33 19.52
CA ASN A 214 7.06 26.71 19.52
C ASN A 214 7.35 27.22 18.11
N THR A 215 7.97 26.42 17.24
CA THR A 215 8.20 26.79 15.83
C THR A 215 6.89 26.95 15.07
N LEU A 216 5.89 26.08 15.30
CA LEU A 216 4.59 26.23 14.65
C LEU A 216 3.88 27.53 15.06
N ILE A 217 3.94 27.89 16.34
CA ILE A 217 3.34 29.14 16.85
C ILE A 217 4.07 30.36 16.30
N LYS A 218 5.40 30.35 16.35
CA LYS A 218 6.24 31.51 16.02
C LYS A 218 6.37 31.74 14.52
N ASP A 219 6.67 30.68 13.78
CA ASP A 219 7.09 30.76 12.38
C ASP A 219 6.04 30.19 11.41
N GLY A 220 4.99 29.54 11.92
CA GLY A 220 3.84 29.08 11.13
C GLY A 220 4.09 27.84 10.27
N TYR A 221 5.19 27.11 10.49
CA TYR A 221 5.53 25.90 9.72
C TYR A 221 5.92 24.71 10.62
N CYS A 222 5.81 23.49 10.07
CA CYS A 222 6.17 22.27 10.77
C CYS A 222 7.64 21.89 10.53
N ILE A 223 8.35 21.53 11.60
CA ILE A 223 9.71 20.97 11.54
C ILE A 223 9.68 19.44 11.39
N ASP A 224 10.82 18.85 11.02
CA ASP A 224 10.99 17.41 10.95
C ASP A 224 11.37 16.85 12.34
N THR A 225 10.42 16.25 13.04
CA THR A 225 10.62 15.68 14.38
C THR A 225 11.17 14.26 14.36
N TYR A 226 10.97 13.52 13.27
CA TYR A 226 11.27 12.09 13.16
C TYR A 226 10.51 11.21 14.16
N ARG A 227 9.37 11.71 14.67
CA ARG A 227 8.48 10.96 15.53
C ARG A 227 7.97 9.70 14.84
N PRO A 228 8.16 8.50 15.41
CA PRO A 228 7.58 7.29 14.84
C PRO A 228 6.06 7.25 15.10
N CYS A 229 5.28 7.23 14.03
CA CYS A 229 3.82 7.28 14.10
C CYS A 229 3.21 5.89 14.37
N TYR A 230 3.56 4.91 13.54
CA TYR A 230 3.11 3.52 13.64
C TYR A 230 3.90 2.61 12.70
N ALA A 231 3.95 1.33 13.05
CA ALA A 231 4.58 0.28 12.25
C ALA A 231 3.56 -0.52 11.42
N THR A 232 4.01 -1.02 10.27
CA THR A 232 3.25 -1.93 9.39
C THR A 232 4.15 -3.05 8.92
N LEU A 233 3.70 -4.30 9.01
CA LEU A 233 4.41 -5.44 8.44
C LEU A 233 3.89 -5.75 7.04
N VAL A 234 4.80 -5.93 6.10
CA VAL A 234 4.52 -6.19 4.69
C VAL A 234 5.18 -7.50 4.27
N PRO A 235 4.45 -8.63 4.34
CA PRO A 235 4.97 -9.90 3.85
C PRO A 235 5.08 -9.87 2.31
N ARG A 236 6.21 -10.34 1.78
CA ARG A 236 6.48 -10.45 0.35
C ARG A 236 7.08 -11.81 0.03
N MET A 237 6.67 -12.39 -1.10
CA MET A 237 7.34 -13.57 -1.67
C MET A 237 8.47 -13.09 -2.58
N ILE A 238 9.71 -13.47 -2.28
CA ILE A 238 10.90 -13.10 -3.05
C ILE A 238 11.74 -14.35 -3.26
N ARG A 239 12.00 -14.72 -4.52
CA ARG A 239 12.81 -15.91 -4.88
C ARG A 239 12.33 -17.19 -4.18
N GLY A 240 11.02 -17.38 -4.08
CA GLY A 240 10.39 -18.56 -3.47
C GLY A 240 10.40 -18.61 -1.94
N LYS A 241 10.90 -17.56 -1.26
CA LYS A 241 10.85 -17.45 0.21
C LYS A 241 10.03 -16.24 0.62
N TYR A 242 9.28 -16.37 1.71
CA TYR A 242 8.66 -15.21 2.34
C TYR A 242 9.70 -14.38 3.08
N ARG A 243 9.61 -13.07 2.91
CA ARG A 243 10.36 -12.04 3.64
C ARG A 243 9.37 -11.03 4.18
N VAL A 244 9.64 -10.48 5.36
CA VAL A 244 8.77 -9.48 5.99
C VAL A 244 9.51 -8.16 6.05
N TYR A 245 8.91 -7.13 5.46
CA TYR A 245 9.41 -5.76 5.56
C TYR A 245 8.61 -5.02 6.62
N LEU A 246 9.30 -4.29 7.48
CA LEU A 246 8.72 -3.29 8.35
C LEU A 246 8.65 -1.96 7.60
N HIS A 247 7.46 -1.39 7.51
CA HIS A 247 7.23 -0.02 7.08
C HIS A 247 6.95 0.81 8.34
N LEU A 248 7.91 1.63 8.75
CA LEU A 248 7.75 2.58 9.83
C LEU A 248 7.32 3.93 9.25
N THR A 249 6.15 4.41 9.64
CA THR A 249 5.70 5.76 9.26
C THR A 249 6.29 6.76 10.23
N ILE A 250 7.02 7.75 9.72
CA ILE A 250 7.80 8.72 10.50
C ILE A 250 7.32 10.12 10.15
N GLU A 251 7.25 10.99 11.16
CA GLU A 251 6.93 12.42 11.02
C GLU A 251 8.12 13.22 10.49
N GLY A 252 7.87 14.18 9.61
CA GLY A 252 8.87 14.97 8.91
C GLY A 252 9.23 14.39 7.54
N LYS A 253 10.10 15.13 6.85
CA LYS A 253 10.71 14.75 5.57
C LYS A 253 11.79 13.69 5.80
N ALA A 254 11.94 12.81 4.82
CA ALA A 254 12.98 11.78 4.84
C ALA A 254 14.38 12.39 4.82
N LYS A 255 15.33 11.73 5.47
CA LYS A 255 16.75 12.05 5.40
C LYS A 255 17.24 12.06 3.94
N PRO A 256 18.16 12.96 3.58
CA PRO A 256 18.77 12.94 2.26
C PRO A 256 19.55 11.63 2.05
N LYS A 257 19.58 11.16 0.81
CA LYS A 257 20.41 10.03 0.41
C LYS A 257 21.76 10.54 -0.06
N TYR A 258 22.82 9.88 0.40
CA TYR A 258 24.19 10.20 -0.01
C TYR A 258 24.76 9.13 -0.94
N ASP A 259 25.68 9.54 -1.81
CA ASP A 259 26.51 8.63 -2.57
C ASP A 259 27.67 8.07 -1.71
N ARG A 260 28.53 7.26 -2.32
CA ARG A 260 29.68 6.64 -1.65
C ARG A 260 30.73 7.67 -1.20
N PHE A 261 30.73 8.87 -1.77
CA PHE A 261 31.66 9.95 -1.48
C PHE A 261 31.08 10.98 -0.50
N GLY A 262 29.86 10.75 0.02
CA GLY A 262 29.19 11.64 0.97
C GLY A 262 28.49 12.84 0.33
N SER A 263 28.41 12.92 -0.99
CA SER A 263 27.63 13.97 -1.68
C SER A 263 26.15 13.57 -1.77
N PRO A 264 25.21 14.53 -1.78
CA PRO A 264 23.81 14.23 -2.04
C PRO A 264 23.64 13.46 -3.35
N ARG A 265 23.02 12.28 -3.27
CA ARG A 265 22.88 11.34 -4.38
C ARG A 265 22.05 11.90 -5.53
N HIS A 266 21.05 12.71 -5.21
CA HIS A 266 20.16 13.34 -6.18
C HIS A 266 20.27 14.85 -5.99
N LYS A 267 20.79 15.52 -7.02
CA LYS A 267 20.90 16.98 -7.08
C LYS A 267 19.76 17.52 -7.92
N TYR A 268 19.29 18.72 -7.59
CA TYR A 268 18.31 19.42 -8.40
C TYR A 268 19.04 20.36 -9.37
N GLY A 269 18.66 20.29 -10.63
CA GLY A 269 19.06 21.25 -11.65
C GLY A 269 18.32 22.57 -11.49
N LYS A 270 18.55 23.49 -12.43
CA LYS A 270 17.89 24.79 -12.48
C LYS A 270 17.37 25.00 -13.90
N GLY A 271 16.09 25.32 -14.03
CA GLY A 271 15.48 25.61 -15.32
C GLY A 271 14.13 24.94 -15.47
N ILE A 272 13.64 24.94 -16.71
CA ILE A 272 12.39 24.31 -17.10
C ILE A 272 12.71 23.14 -18.02
N ILE A 273 12.01 22.04 -17.83
CA ILE A 273 12.14 20.86 -18.67
C ILE A 273 10.84 20.70 -19.45
N GLY A 274 10.95 20.76 -20.77
CA GLY A 274 9.89 20.31 -21.66
C GLY A 274 9.96 18.79 -21.77
N ALA A 275 8.87 18.08 -21.47
CA ALA A 275 8.80 16.63 -21.64
C ALA A 275 7.51 16.26 -22.36
N ASP A 276 7.63 15.45 -23.41
CA ASP A 276 6.53 14.81 -24.11
C ASP A 276 6.56 13.30 -23.84
N ILE A 277 5.51 12.81 -23.19
CA ILE A 277 5.42 11.42 -22.72
C ILE A 277 4.53 10.65 -23.69
N GLY A 278 5.15 9.92 -24.59
CA GLY A 278 4.49 8.96 -25.46
C GLY A 278 4.15 7.65 -24.73
N THR A 279 3.57 6.71 -25.46
CA THR A 279 3.17 5.40 -24.90
C THR A 279 4.36 4.49 -24.57
N GLN A 280 5.46 4.65 -25.30
CA GLN A 280 6.66 3.81 -25.18
C GLN A 280 7.92 4.60 -24.88
N THR A 281 7.93 5.90 -25.19
CA THR A 281 9.10 6.76 -25.09
C THR A 281 8.76 8.06 -24.40
N VAL A 282 9.77 8.69 -23.80
CA VAL A 282 9.72 10.07 -23.34
C VAL A 282 10.76 10.87 -24.11
N ALA A 283 10.29 11.92 -24.80
CA ALA A 283 11.14 12.95 -25.34
C ALA A 283 11.25 14.08 -24.32
N TYR A 284 12.44 14.63 -24.10
CA TYR A 284 12.63 15.76 -23.22
C TYR A 284 13.68 16.73 -23.76
N THR A 285 13.53 17.99 -23.37
CA THR A 285 14.47 19.06 -23.68
C THR A 285 14.63 19.95 -22.46
N SER A 286 15.87 20.33 -22.18
CA SER A 286 16.27 21.37 -21.23
C SER A 286 17.25 22.32 -21.93
N ASP A 287 17.73 23.33 -21.21
CA ASP A 287 18.78 24.24 -21.70
C ASP A 287 20.13 23.52 -21.92
N THR A 288 20.30 22.33 -21.31
CA THR A 288 21.57 21.59 -21.28
C THR A 288 21.54 20.28 -22.08
N GLU A 289 20.36 19.66 -22.25
CA GLU A 289 20.23 18.33 -22.84
C GLU A 289 18.91 18.19 -23.61
N VAL A 290 18.96 17.49 -24.75
CA VAL A 290 17.79 16.94 -25.44
C VAL A 290 17.91 15.43 -25.50
N GLY A 291 16.82 14.71 -25.23
CA GLY A 291 16.85 13.25 -25.14
C GLY A 291 15.56 12.58 -25.56
N LEU A 292 15.67 11.35 -26.06
CA LEU A 292 14.57 10.43 -26.32
C LEU A 292 14.91 9.09 -25.66
N LYS A 293 14.10 8.67 -24.68
CA LYS A 293 14.33 7.43 -23.92
C LYS A 293 13.12 6.51 -23.97
N ASN A 294 13.35 5.21 -24.00
CA ASN A 294 12.29 4.22 -23.81
C ASN A 294 11.83 4.23 -22.35
N LEU A 295 10.53 4.27 -22.14
CA LEU A 295 9.93 4.21 -20.81
C LEU A 295 10.07 2.81 -20.22
N SER A 296 10.33 2.77 -18.91
CA SER A 296 10.25 1.54 -18.11
C SER A 296 11.30 0.47 -18.46
N GLU A 297 12.37 0.82 -19.16
CA GLU A 297 13.47 -0.09 -19.48
C GLU A 297 14.59 -0.01 -18.43
N ARG A 298 14.87 -1.13 -17.77
CA ARG A 298 15.99 -1.25 -16.82
C ARG A 298 16.52 -2.67 -16.81
N GLY A 299 17.80 -2.82 -17.16
CA GLY A 299 18.44 -4.13 -17.33
C GLY A 299 18.15 -4.73 -18.72
N ASN A 300 17.29 -5.75 -18.78
CA ASN A 300 16.88 -6.34 -20.07
C ASN A 300 15.92 -5.40 -20.81
N SER A 301 15.95 -5.41 -22.14
CA SER A 301 14.93 -4.76 -22.96
C SER A 301 13.55 -5.37 -22.72
N ILE A 302 12.49 -4.58 -22.95
CA ILE A 302 11.10 -5.03 -22.79
C ILE A 302 10.83 -6.28 -23.64
N GLN A 303 11.27 -6.28 -24.90
CA GLN A 303 11.05 -7.38 -25.85
C GLN A 303 11.69 -8.69 -25.35
N THR A 304 12.87 -8.59 -24.74
CA THR A 304 13.56 -9.75 -24.16
C THR A 304 12.77 -10.33 -22.99
N SER A 305 12.27 -9.46 -22.12
CA SER A 305 11.48 -9.85 -20.94
C SER A 305 10.13 -10.46 -21.35
N GLU A 306 9.43 -9.86 -22.31
CA GLU A 306 8.17 -10.38 -22.86
C GLU A 306 8.35 -11.73 -23.55
N ARG A 307 9.42 -11.90 -24.33
CA ARG A 307 9.74 -13.19 -24.94
C ARG A 307 9.94 -14.28 -23.88
N LYS A 308 10.68 -13.99 -22.80
CA LYS A 308 10.87 -14.93 -21.68
C LYS A 308 9.54 -15.28 -21.00
N GLU A 309 8.69 -14.28 -20.79
CA GLU A 309 7.35 -14.46 -20.20
C GLU A 309 6.47 -15.36 -21.09
N HIS A 310 6.43 -15.11 -22.40
CA HIS A 310 5.71 -15.93 -23.38
C HIS A 310 6.20 -17.39 -23.41
N LEU A 311 7.52 -17.63 -23.37
CA LEU A 311 8.07 -18.98 -23.35
C LEU A 311 7.64 -19.75 -22.09
N LEU A 312 7.67 -19.10 -20.93
CA LEU A 312 7.20 -19.70 -19.67
C LEU A 312 5.70 -19.99 -19.71
N TYR A 313 4.88 -19.06 -20.20
CA TYR A 313 3.44 -19.29 -20.35
C TYR A 313 3.13 -20.46 -21.28
N ARG A 314 3.82 -20.56 -22.42
CA ARG A 314 3.64 -21.69 -23.35
C ARG A 314 4.04 -23.01 -22.72
N ALA A 315 5.14 -23.05 -21.96
CA ALA A 315 5.56 -24.25 -21.24
C ALA A 315 4.55 -24.66 -20.15
N MET A 316 4.02 -23.68 -19.40
CA MET A 316 2.96 -23.89 -18.42
C MET A 316 1.70 -24.45 -19.08
N ASP A 317 1.27 -23.87 -20.21
CA ASP A 317 0.07 -24.32 -20.92
C ASP A 317 0.22 -25.76 -21.43
N ARG A 318 1.37 -26.13 -22.02
CA ARG A 318 1.66 -27.52 -22.43
C ARG A 318 1.59 -28.50 -21.26
N SER A 319 2.21 -28.17 -20.13
CA SER A 319 2.19 -29.04 -18.95
C SER A 319 0.77 -29.18 -18.36
N ARG A 320 0.00 -28.09 -18.35
CA ARG A 320 -1.40 -28.09 -17.90
C ARG A 320 -2.28 -28.94 -18.82
N ARG A 321 -2.11 -28.85 -20.15
CA ARG A 321 -2.82 -29.68 -21.14
C ARG A 321 -2.52 -31.16 -20.94
N ALA A 322 -1.24 -31.53 -20.86
CA ALA A 322 -0.82 -32.92 -20.67
C ALA A 322 -1.40 -33.55 -19.39
N THR A 323 -1.52 -32.76 -18.32
CA THR A 323 -2.05 -33.25 -17.04
C THR A 323 -3.58 -33.23 -16.97
N ASN A 324 -4.25 -32.52 -17.89
CA ASN A 324 -5.71 -32.34 -17.88
C ASN A 324 -6.33 -32.45 -19.28
N PRO A 325 -6.05 -33.51 -20.07
CA PRO A 325 -6.56 -33.63 -21.44
C PRO A 325 -8.09 -33.58 -21.49
N GLN A 326 -8.78 -34.12 -20.48
CA GLN A 326 -10.24 -34.13 -20.37
C GLN A 326 -10.88 -32.72 -20.39
N ASN A 327 -10.12 -31.69 -20.00
CA ASN A 327 -10.61 -30.31 -19.92
C ASN A 327 -10.56 -29.55 -21.26
N TYR A 328 -10.01 -30.17 -22.31
CA TYR A 328 -9.82 -29.57 -23.63
C TYR A 328 -10.66 -30.29 -24.69
N ASN A 329 -11.07 -29.53 -25.71
CA ASN A 329 -11.63 -30.03 -26.95
C ASN A 329 -10.50 -30.47 -27.91
N ASP A 330 -10.86 -31.17 -28.98
CA ASP A 330 -9.89 -31.65 -29.99
C ASP A 330 -9.20 -30.49 -30.71
N ASP A 331 -9.87 -29.34 -30.85
CA ASP A 331 -9.31 -28.07 -31.37
C ASP A 331 -8.37 -27.36 -30.38
N GLY A 332 -8.16 -27.93 -29.20
CA GLY A 332 -7.31 -27.38 -28.15
C GLY A 332 -7.93 -26.22 -27.37
N THR A 333 -9.20 -25.88 -27.57
CA THR A 333 -9.91 -24.91 -26.73
C THR A 333 -10.30 -25.53 -25.39
N VAL A 334 -10.39 -24.70 -24.35
CA VAL A 334 -10.84 -25.16 -23.03
C VAL A 334 -12.36 -25.36 -23.10
N LYS A 335 -12.85 -26.56 -22.73
CA LYS A 335 -14.29 -26.87 -22.66
C LYS A 335 -15.06 -25.80 -21.88
N LYS A 336 -16.38 -25.67 -22.00
CA LYS A 336 -17.16 -24.75 -21.11
C LYS A 336 -17.41 -25.40 -19.73
N GLY A 337 -17.89 -24.64 -18.75
CA GLY A 337 -18.25 -25.16 -17.40
C GLY A 337 -17.12 -25.22 -16.35
N ARG A 338 -17.46 -25.63 -15.12
CA ARG A 338 -16.53 -25.74 -13.99
C ARG A 338 -15.51 -26.86 -14.25
N LYS A 339 -14.23 -26.58 -13.95
CA LYS A 339 -13.13 -27.53 -14.17
C LYS A 339 -12.32 -27.75 -12.91
N THR A 340 -11.82 -28.96 -12.79
CA THR A 340 -10.78 -29.32 -11.83
C THR A 340 -9.45 -29.32 -12.58
N TRP A 341 -8.49 -28.55 -12.10
CA TRP A 341 -7.15 -28.46 -12.67
C TRP A 341 -6.16 -29.18 -11.76
N LYS A 342 -5.51 -30.22 -12.28
CA LYS A 342 -4.36 -30.87 -11.68
C LYS A 342 -3.09 -30.21 -12.20
N TYR A 343 -2.23 -29.75 -11.29
CA TYR A 343 -0.97 -29.11 -11.65
C TYR A 343 0.19 -30.02 -11.25
N SER A 344 0.97 -30.45 -12.25
CA SER A 344 2.21 -31.21 -12.06
C SER A 344 3.25 -30.41 -11.27
N ASN A 345 4.26 -31.07 -10.70
CA ASN A 345 5.36 -30.38 -10.01
C ASN A 345 6.14 -29.48 -10.99
N HIS A 346 6.36 -29.95 -12.22
CA HIS A 346 6.96 -29.15 -13.29
C HIS A 346 6.16 -27.87 -13.59
N TYR A 347 4.83 -27.96 -13.68
CA TYR A 347 3.99 -26.77 -13.84
C TYR A 347 4.16 -25.78 -12.68
N LYS A 348 4.20 -26.27 -11.44
CA LYS A 348 4.38 -25.43 -10.25
C LYS A 348 5.74 -24.71 -10.28
N GLU A 349 6.81 -25.39 -10.68
CA GLU A 349 8.14 -24.79 -10.86
C GLU A 349 8.13 -23.70 -11.94
N LEU A 350 7.55 -23.98 -13.11
CA LEU A 350 7.41 -22.99 -14.18
C LEU A 350 6.60 -21.77 -13.73
N LYS A 351 5.51 -21.98 -12.99
CA LYS A 351 4.70 -20.91 -12.41
C LYS A 351 5.50 -20.05 -11.44
N THR A 352 6.38 -20.66 -10.62
CA THR A 352 7.27 -19.93 -9.72
C THR A 352 8.28 -19.09 -10.50
N LYS A 353 8.91 -19.65 -11.54
CA LYS A 353 9.83 -18.92 -12.43
C LYS A 353 9.13 -17.73 -13.10
N HIS A 354 7.93 -17.96 -13.62
CA HIS A 354 7.11 -16.92 -14.23
C HIS A 354 6.77 -15.80 -13.23
N SER A 355 6.31 -16.15 -12.03
CA SER A 355 5.95 -15.17 -11.00
C SER A 355 7.15 -14.31 -10.57
N GLU A 356 8.33 -14.92 -10.45
CA GLU A 356 9.58 -14.20 -10.13
C GLU A 356 10.01 -13.27 -11.28
N LEU A 357 9.88 -13.70 -12.54
CA LEU A 357 10.13 -12.86 -13.71
C LEU A 357 9.21 -11.63 -13.72
N CYS A 358 7.90 -11.83 -13.53
CA CYS A 358 6.94 -10.71 -13.46
C CYS A 358 7.25 -9.77 -12.29
N ARG A 359 7.66 -10.30 -11.12
CA ARG A 359 8.06 -9.50 -9.96
C ARG A 359 9.27 -8.63 -10.27
N ILE A 360 10.31 -9.21 -10.89
CA ILE A 360 11.52 -8.48 -11.31
C ILE A 360 11.15 -7.40 -12.32
N ASN A 361 10.37 -7.74 -13.34
CA ASN A 361 9.92 -6.81 -14.37
C ASN A 361 9.14 -5.64 -13.74
N ALA A 362 8.18 -5.90 -12.85
CA ALA A 362 7.41 -4.85 -12.18
C ALA A 362 8.29 -3.88 -11.38
N ILE A 363 9.28 -4.41 -10.64
CA ILE A 363 10.24 -3.57 -9.89
C ILE A 363 11.13 -2.78 -10.84
N ASN A 364 11.64 -3.39 -11.89
CA ASN A 364 12.49 -2.72 -12.87
C ASN A 364 11.76 -1.56 -13.55
N ARG A 365 10.49 -1.73 -13.94
CA ARG A 365 9.67 -0.64 -14.49
C ARG A 365 9.53 0.52 -13.50
N GLN A 366 9.25 0.23 -12.23
CA GLN A 366 9.15 1.26 -11.20
C GLN A 366 10.48 2.00 -10.98
N LEU A 367 11.60 1.27 -10.93
CA LEU A 367 12.92 1.85 -10.73
C LEU A 367 13.38 2.66 -11.95
N ALA A 368 13.12 2.18 -13.17
CA ALA A 368 13.40 2.90 -14.41
C ALA A 368 12.75 4.29 -14.40
N ILE A 369 11.44 4.34 -14.12
CA ILE A 369 10.69 5.60 -14.04
C ILE A 369 11.28 6.54 -12.98
N ASN A 370 11.68 6.01 -11.83
CA ASN A 370 12.30 6.82 -10.77
C ASN A 370 13.69 7.33 -11.17
N GLU A 371 14.49 6.50 -11.84
CA GLU A 371 15.82 6.85 -12.36
C GLU A 371 15.69 7.96 -13.42
N ASP A 372 14.74 7.83 -14.36
CA ASP A 372 14.43 8.86 -15.36
C ASP A 372 13.94 10.16 -14.72
N ALA A 373 12.98 10.08 -13.79
CA ALA A 373 12.47 11.27 -13.10
C ALA A 373 13.56 11.99 -12.29
N ASN A 374 14.50 11.25 -11.69
CA ASN A 374 15.62 11.83 -10.97
C ASN A 374 16.66 12.43 -11.93
N HIS A 375 16.91 11.81 -13.08
CA HIS A 375 17.76 12.38 -14.13
C HIS A 375 17.19 13.70 -14.62
N LEU A 376 15.91 13.70 -15.02
CA LEU A 376 15.24 14.92 -15.47
C LEU A 376 15.34 16.01 -14.41
N ARG A 377 14.98 15.73 -13.15
CA ARG A 377 15.09 16.74 -12.07
C ARG A 377 16.51 17.28 -11.81
N SER A 378 17.54 16.59 -12.29
CA SER A 378 18.93 17.02 -12.13
C SER A 378 19.44 17.91 -13.26
N LEU A 379 18.73 17.94 -14.39
CA LEU A 379 18.92 18.92 -15.47
C LEU A 379 18.37 20.27 -15.04
#